data_AF-A0A6V7H684-F1
#
_entry.id   AF-A0A6V7H684-F1
#
_cell.length_a   1.000
_cell.length_b   1.000
_cell.length_c   1.000
_cell.angle_alpha   90.00
_cell.angle_beta   90.00
_cell.angle_gamma   90.00
#
_symmetry.space_group_name_H-M   'P 1'
#
loop_
_entity.id
_entity.type
_entity.pdbx_description
1 polymer ?
#
loop_
_entity_poly.entity_id
_entity_poly.type
_entity_poly.pdbx_seq_one_letter_code
_entity_poly.pdbx_strand_id
1 'polypeptide(L)'
;DPAGEVARAEMADESKISALTRFVEVFATIGSFLLVLVTLPFSLCFTFKVVQEYERAVVFRMGRLKSGAYGPGTFFVMPCVDSCVRVDLRTVSFDVPPQEVLTKDSVTVSVDAVVYYRIKEPLNAVIKIANYR
;
A
#
# COMPACT_ATOMS: atom_id res chain seq x y z
N ASP A 1 -27.89 31.92 -12.32
CA ASP A 1 -27.40 30.84 -13.19
C ASP A 1 -27.70 29.47 -12.60
N PRO A 2 -28.52 28.65 -13.28
CA PRO A 2 -28.93 27.33 -12.79
C PRO A 2 -27.76 26.36 -12.59
N ALA A 3 -26.60 26.60 -13.23
CA ALA A 3 -25.40 25.78 -13.08
C ALA A 3 -24.75 25.88 -11.67
N GLY A 4 -24.89 27.01 -10.98
CA GLY A 4 -24.29 27.23 -9.66
C GLY A 4 -25.03 26.54 -8.51
N GLU A 5 -26.32 26.27 -8.70
CA GLU A 5 -27.17 25.60 -7.70
C GLU A 5 -26.99 24.07 -7.76
N VAL A 6 -26.83 23.52 -8.97
CA VAL A 6 -26.51 22.11 -9.20
C VAL A 6 -25.12 21.76 -8.62
N ALA A 7 -24.11 22.59 -8.86
CA ALA A 7 -22.76 22.38 -8.30
C ALA A 7 -22.74 22.41 -6.76
N ARG A 8 -23.60 23.22 -6.13
CA ARG A 8 -23.75 23.24 -4.65
C ARG A 8 -24.47 22.00 -4.11
N ALA A 9 -25.41 21.45 -4.86
CA ALA A 9 -26.10 20.21 -4.49
C ALA A 9 -25.15 19.00 -4.60
N GLU A 10 -24.33 18.91 -5.65
CA GLU A 10 -23.31 17.84 -5.79
C GLU A 10 -22.25 17.90 -4.69
N MET A 11 -21.73 19.10 -4.36
CA MET A 11 -20.78 19.26 -3.25
C MET A 11 -21.36 18.84 -1.89
N ALA A 12 -22.65 19.12 -1.67
CA ALA A 12 -23.33 18.75 -0.43
C ALA A 12 -23.51 17.21 -0.32
N ASP A 13 -23.79 16.53 -1.43
CA ASP A 13 -23.94 15.07 -1.45
C ASP A 13 -22.61 14.34 -1.23
N GLU A 14 -21.53 14.75 -1.91
CA GLU A 14 -20.18 14.21 -1.69
C GLU A 14 -19.71 14.36 -0.24
N SER A 15 -20.06 15.49 0.40
CA SER A 15 -19.72 15.74 1.81
C SER A 15 -20.41 14.78 2.77
N LYS A 16 -21.68 14.43 2.50
CA LYS A 16 -22.48 13.50 3.31
C LYS A 16 -21.97 12.07 3.18
N ILE A 17 -21.63 11.63 1.97
CA ILE A 17 -21.06 10.29 1.71
C ILE A 17 -19.72 10.12 2.41
N SER A 18 -18.85 11.14 2.35
CA SER A 18 -17.56 11.15 3.06
C SER A 18 -17.76 11.09 4.59
N ALA A 19 -18.70 11.86 5.12
CA ALA A 19 -19.03 11.85 6.54
C ALA A 19 -19.54 10.48 7.01
N LEU A 20 -20.50 9.87 6.29
CA LEU A 20 -21.01 8.53 6.59
C LEU A 20 -19.90 7.48 6.58
N THR A 21 -19.00 7.54 5.60
CA THR A 21 -17.87 6.61 5.51
C THR A 21 -16.94 6.75 6.72
N ARG A 22 -16.69 7.98 7.19
CA ARG A 22 -15.89 8.22 8.40
C ARG A 22 -16.58 7.70 9.66
N PHE A 23 -17.89 7.83 9.79
CA PHE A 23 -18.62 7.28 10.93
C PHE A 23 -18.48 5.75 10.96
N VAL A 24 -18.68 5.07 9.84
CA VAL A 24 -18.52 3.62 9.74
C VAL A 24 -17.09 3.19 10.09
N GLU A 25 -16.08 3.91 9.60
CA GLU A 25 -14.67 3.66 9.97
C GLU A 25 -14.43 3.82 11.48
N VAL A 26 -15.01 4.84 12.10
CA VAL A 26 -14.88 5.08 13.55
C VAL A 26 -15.58 3.98 14.35
N PHE A 27 -16.78 3.57 13.97
CA PHE A 27 -17.46 2.44 14.62
C PHE A 27 -16.68 1.12 14.44
N ALA A 28 -16.14 0.86 13.24
CA ALA A 28 -15.34 -0.34 12.98
C ALA A 28 -14.02 -0.36 13.78
N THR A 29 -13.36 0.79 13.90
CA THR A 29 -12.13 0.94 14.71
C THR A 29 -12.42 0.76 16.20
N ILE A 30 -13.50 1.36 16.72
CA ILE A 30 -13.93 1.18 18.12
C ILE A 30 -14.31 -0.28 18.39
N GLY A 31 -15.06 -0.92 17.48
CA GLY A 31 -15.44 -2.32 17.59
C GLY A 31 -14.24 -3.26 17.60
N SER A 32 -13.26 -3.05 16.71
CA SER A 32 -12.00 -3.79 16.71
C SER A 32 -11.22 -3.59 18.01
N PHE A 33 -11.17 -2.36 18.55
CA PHE A 33 -10.45 -2.07 19.79
C PHE A 33 -11.09 -2.77 21.00
N LEU A 34 -12.42 -2.78 21.05
CA LEU A 34 -13.18 -3.46 22.10
C LEU A 34 -13.00 -4.98 22.03
N LEU A 35 -12.95 -5.55 20.83
CA LEU A 35 -12.67 -6.98 20.62
C LEU A 35 -11.25 -7.34 21.11
N VAL A 36 -10.26 -6.52 20.77
CA VAL A 36 -8.86 -6.69 21.24
C VAL A 36 -8.80 -6.63 22.78
N LEU A 37 -9.52 -5.70 23.41
CA LEU A 37 -9.58 -5.53 24.87
C LEU A 37 -10.16 -6.77 25.57
N VAL A 38 -11.27 -7.31 25.05
CA VAL A 38 -11.95 -8.48 25.63
C VAL A 38 -11.13 -9.77 25.48
N THR A 39 -10.28 -9.85 24.46
CA THR A 39 -9.48 -11.06 24.14
C THR A 39 -8.03 -11.00 24.64
N LEU A 40 -7.72 -10.05 25.53
CA LEU A 40 -6.43 -10.02 26.22
C LEU A 40 -6.26 -11.25 27.13
N PRO A 41 -5.09 -11.91 27.18
CA PRO A 41 -3.79 -11.48 26.64
C PRO A 41 -3.46 -12.02 25.23
N PHE A 42 -4.29 -12.88 24.64
CA PHE A 42 -3.97 -13.59 23.40
C PHE A 42 -3.89 -12.67 22.17
N SER A 43 -4.71 -11.61 22.13
CA SER A 43 -4.74 -10.64 21.02
C SER A 43 -3.47 -9.81 20.87
N LEU A 44 -2.69 -9.65 21.96
CA LEU A 44 -1.47 -8.83 21.96
C LEU A 44 -0.42 -9.39 20.98
N CYS A 45 -0.26 -10.72 20.94
CA CYS A 45 0.69 -11.39 20.04
C CYS A 45 0.39 -11.14 18.56
N PHE A 46 -0.89 -10.97 18.20
CA PHE A 46 -1.31 -10.80 16.81
C PHE A 46 -1.20 -9.36 16.32
N THR A 47 -1.18 -8.41 17.25
CA THR A 47 -1.24 -6.97 16.99
C THR A 47 0.15 -6.35 16.80
N PHE A 48 1.18 -6.99 17.38
CA PHE A 48 2.57 -6.60 17.19
C PHE A 48 3.11 -7.17 15.87
N LYS A 49 3.37 -6.28 14.91
CA LYS A 49 4.11 -6.59 13.68
C LYS A 49 5.51 -6.00 13.79
N VAL A 50 6.51 -6.85 13.58
CA VAL A 50 7.93 -6.45 13.54
C VAL A 50 8.34 -6.34 12.09
N VAL A 51 8.95 -5.22 11.72
CA VAL A 51 9.53 -5.01 10.38
C VAL A 51 11.02 -4.79 10.49
N GLN A 52 11.72 -5.43 9.57
CA GLN A 52 13.16 -5.45 9.51
C GLN A 52 13.72 -4.13 9.01
N GLU A 53 15.00 -3.86 9.27
CA GLU A 53 15.62 -2.56 8.98
C GLU A 53 15.70 -2.23 7.48
N TYR A 54 15.78 -3.27 6.65
CA TYR A 54 15.80 -3.20 5.19
C TYR A 54 14.40 -3.17 4.56
N GLU A 55 13.36 -3.35 5.36
CA GLU A 55 11.97 -3.33 4.91
C GLU A 55 11.30 -2.02 5.34
N ARG A 56 10.35 -1.55 4.53
CA ARG A 56 9.43 -0.48 4.90
C ARG A 56 7.99 -0.99 4.83
N ALA A 57 7.20 -0.65 5.83
CA ALA A 57 5.78 -0.99 5.85
C ALA A 57 4.94 0.18 5.36
N VAL A 58 4.11 -0.10 4.35
CA VAL A 58 3.03 0.78 3.92
C VAL A 58 1.74 0.25 4.53
N VAL A 59 1.08 1.08 5.36
CA VAL A 59 -0.14 0.68 6.09
C VAL A 59 -1.35 1.35 5.45
N PHE A 60 -2.33 0.52 5.11
CA PHE A 60 -3.63 0.92 4.62
C PHE A 60 -4.66 0.72 5.72
N ARG A 61 -5.47 1.73 5.99
CA ARG A 61 -6.61 1.66 6.90
C ARG A 61 -7.88 1.75 6.08
N MET A 62 -8.65 0.67 6.01
CA MET A 62 -9.90 0.59 5.23
C MET A 62 -9.76 1.18 3.81
N GLY A 63 -8.67 0.80 3.12
CA GLY A 63 -8.38 1.25 1.75
C GLY A 63 -7.78 2.65 1.62
N ARG A 64 -7.68 3.42 2.72
CA ARG A 64 -6.99 4.71 2.73
C ARG A 64 -5.56 4.56 3.21
N LEU A 65 -4.65 5.30 2.58
CA LEU A 65 -3.26 5.34 3.02
C LEU A 65 -3.17 6.02 4.38
N LYS A 66 -2.65 5.31 5.38
CA LYS A 66 -2.28 5.93 6.65
C LYS A 66 -1.00 6.74 6.42
N SER A 67 -0.96 7.97 6.93
CA SER A 67 0.07 8.95 6.56
C SER A 67 1.49 8.38 6.75
N GLY A 68 2.20 8.19 5.63
CA GLY A 68 3.62 7.84 5.59
C GLY A 68 3.95 6.35 5.50
N ALA A 69 5.15 6.05 5.00
CA ALA A 69 5.77 4.73 5.16
C ALA A 69 6.35 4.63 6.56
N TYR A 70 5.97 3.58 7.29
CA TYR A 70 6.47 3.34 8.62
C TYR A 70 7.95 2.92 8.56
N GLY A 71 8.72 3.50 9.48
CA GLY A 71 10.12 3.15 9.69
C GLY A 71 10.29 1.73 10.21
N PRO A 72 11.53 1.22 10.21
CA PRO A 72 11.84 -0.10 10.74
C PRO A 72 11.58 -0.17 12.25
N GLY A 73 11.23 -1.36 12.75
CA GLY A 73 10.90 -1.59 14.15
C GLY A 73 9.54 -2.25 14.37
N THR A 74 9.10 -2.23 15.63
CA THR A 74 7.79 -2.74 16.05
C THR A 74 6.73 -1.67 15.88
N PHE A 75 5.67 -1.98 15.15
CA PHE A 75 4.50 -1.11 15.08
C PHE A 75 3.22 -1.86 15.41
N PHE A 76 2.27 -1.10 15.95
CA PHE A 76 0.96 -1.58 16.33
C PHE A 76 0.02 -1.47 15.12
N VAL A 77 -0.45 -2.62 14.63
CA VAL A 77 -1.40 -2.71 13.52
C VAL A 77 -2.69 -3.28 14.08
N MET A 78 -3.80 -2.56 13.93
CA MET A 78 -5.09 -3.07 14.39
C MET A 78 -5.50 -4.29 13.55
N PRO A 79 -5.72 -5.47 14.17
CA PRO A 79 -6.25 -6.61 13.45
C PRO A 79 -7.64 -6.24 12.88
N CYS A 80 -7.92 -6.73 11.68
CA CYS A 80 -9.15 -6.51 10.90
C CYS A 80 -9.29 -5.16 10.17
N VAL A 81 -8.71 -4.07 10.67
CA VAL A 81 -8.93 -2.72 10.08
C VAL A 81 -7.73 -2.24 9.27
N ASP A 82 -6.53 -2.58 9.72
CA ASP A 82 -5.29 -2.14 9.12
C ASP A 82 -4.67 -3.29 8.29
N SER A 83 -4.35 -3.02 7.04
CA SER A 83 -3.58 -3.90 6.16
C SER A 83 -2.16 -3.35 6.00
N CYS A 84 -1.16 -4.21 6.14
CA CYS A 84 0.25 -3.81 6.03
C CYS A 84 0.91 -4.51 4.83
N VAL A 85 1.52 -3.74 3.95
CA VAL A 85 2.34 -4.23 2.85
C VAL A 85 3.80 -3.91 3.16
N ARG A 86 4.65 -4.93 3.14
CA ARG A 86 6.10 -4.79 3.38
C ARG A 86 6.80 -4.69 2.02
N VAL A 87 7.69 -3.71 1.91
CA VAL A 87 8.48 -3.45 0.70
C VAL A 87 9.95 -3.50 1.07
N ASP A 88 10.71 -4.34 0.38
CA ASP A 88 12.16 -4.43 0.53
C ASP A 88 12.84 -3.27 -0.22
N LEU A 89 13.80 -2.62 0.44
CA LEU A 89 14.60 -1.53 -0.14
C LEU A 89 15.94 -2.00 -0.73
N ARG A 90 16.25 -3.30 -0.63
CA ARG A 90 17.47 -3.87 -1.17
C ARG A 90 17.49 -3.86 -2.70
N THR A 91 18.69 -3.93 -3.27
CA THR A 91 18.87 -4.11 -4.71
C THR A 91 18.44 -5.52 -5.11
N VAL A 92 17.54 -5.62 -6.08
CA VAL A 92 17.05 -6.88 -6.64
C VAL A 92 17.52 -6.96 -8.09
N SER A 93 17.92 -8.16 -8.52
CA SER A 93 18.20 -8.48 -9.91
C SER A 93 16.94 -9.01 -10.59
N PHE A 94 16.63 -8.49 -11.78
CA PHE A 94 15.59 -9.02 -12.64
C PHE A 94 16.21 -9.48 -13.95
N ASP A 95 16.03 -10.76 -14.25
CA ASP A 95 16.51 -11.38 -15.46
C ASP A 95 15.51 -11.13 -16.58
N VAL A 96 15.96 -10.47 -17.64
CA VAL A 96 15.13 -10.21 -18.81
C VAL A 96 15.16 -11.48 -19.66
N PRO A 97 14.00 -12.05 -20.05
CA PRO A 97 14.00 -13.23 -20.89
C PRO A 97 14.76 -12.96 -22.20
N PRO A 98 15.54 -13.93 -22.70
CA PRO A 98 16.37 -13.73 -23.88
C PRO A 98 15.49 -13.36 -25.08
N GLN A 99 15.86 -12.29 -25.77
CA GLN A 99 15.15 -11.82 -26.96
C GLN A 99 16.04 -11.98 -28.18
N GLU A 100 15.47 -12.55 -29.24
CA GLU A 100 16.12 -12.63 -30.54
C GLU A 100 15.91 -11.31 -31.29
N VAL A 101 17.01 -10.65 -31.65
CA VAL A 101 16.99 -9.36 -32.33
C VAL A 101 17.79 -9.48 -33.63
N LEU A 102 17.26 -8.89 -34.70
CA LEU A 102 17.97 -8.76 -35.97
C LEU A 102 18.92 -7.56 -35.91
N THR A 103 20.22 -7.80 -36.07
CA THR A 103 21.20 -6.73 -36.14
C THR A 103 21.12 -6.00 -37.49
N LYS A 104 21.76 -4.83 -37.58
CA LYS A 104 21.84 -4.05 -38.83
C LYS A 104 22.49 -4.85 -39.98
N ASP A 105 23.35 -5.80 -39.65
CA ASP A 105 24.04 -6.67 -40.61
C ASP A 105 23.20 -7.90 -40.98
N SER A 106 21.91 -7.91 -40.63
CA SER A 106 20.96 -8.99 -40.96
C SER A 106 21.35 -10.34 -40.35
N VAL A 107 22.03 -10.33 -39.19
CA VAL A 107 22.34 -11.52 -38.39
C VAL A 107 21.40 -11.57 -37.20
N THR A 108 20.86 -12.76 -36.90
CA THR A 108 20.06 -13.00 -35.70
C THR A 108 20.98 -13.22 -34.51
N VAL A 109 20.79 -12.44 -33.45
CA VAL A 109 21.51 -12.61 -32.19
C VAL A 109 20.51 -12.70 -31.04
N SER A 110 20.74 -13.63 -30.11
CA SER A 110 20.01 -13.70 -28.85
C SER A 110 20.75 -12.88 -27.80
N VAL A 111 20.09 -11.86 -27.24
CA VAL A 111 20.66 -11.03 -26.18
C VAL A 111 19.98 -11.36 -24.87
N ASP A 112 20.79 -11.57 -23.83
CA ASP A 112 20.37 -11.71 -22.44
C ASP A 112 20.84 -10.48 -21.64
N ALA A 113 20.06 -10.07 -20.65
CA ALA A 113 20.35 -8.89 -19.83
C ALA A 113 19.81 -9.06 -18.40
N VAL A 114 20.59 -8.61 -17.44
CA VAL A 114 20.20 -8.55 -16.02
C VAL A 114 20.10 -7.11 -15.57
N VAL A 115 18.94 -6.72 -15.04
CA VAL A 115 18.67 -5.37 -14.56
C VAL A 115 18.73 -5.34 -13.04
N TYR A 116 19.61 -4.49 -12.49
CA TYR A 116 19.68 -4.25 -11.05
C TYR A 116 18.93 -2.97 -10.70
N TYR A 117 17.90 -3.09 -9.85
CA TYR A 117 17.15 -1.94 -9.38
C TYR A 117 16.92 -2.01 -7.86
N ARG A 118 16.66 -0.84 -7.26
CA ARG A 118 16.26 -0.70 -5.86
C ARG A 118 15.13 0.29 -5.72
N ILE A 119 14.24 0.06 -4.77
CA ILE A 119 13.10 0.95 -4.51
C ILE A 119 13.60 2.14 -3.67
N LYS A 120 13.51 3.35 -4.21
CA LYS A 120 13.85 4.58 -3.48
C LYS A 120 12.71 5.06 -2.56
N GLU A 121 11.48 5.01 -3.06
CA GLU A 121 10.29 5.51 -2.36
C GLU A 121 9.20 4.43 -2.31
N PRO A 122 8.98 3.77 -1.16
CA PRO A 122 8.07 2.63 -1.06
C PRO A 122 6.60 3.01 -1.23
N LEU A 123 6.20 4.24 -0.84
CA LEU A 123 4.83 4.72 -1.03
C LEU A 123 4.44 4.76 -2.50
N ASN A 124 5.33 5.31 -3.33
CA ASN A 124 5.10 5.43 -4.76
C ASN A 124 5.10 4.05 -5.45
N ALA A 125 5.99 3.15 -5.03
CA ALA A 125 6.05 1.79 -5.57
C ALA A 125 4.76 1.00 -5.35
N VAL A 126 4.11 1.14 -4.19
CA VAL A 126 2.87 0.39 -3.87
C VAL A 126 1.62 1.06 -4.42
N ILE A 127 1.57 2.40 -4.45
CA ILE A 127 0.35 3.13 -4.82
C ILE A 127 0.24 3.33 -6.34
N LYS A 128 1.36 3.64 -7.00
CA LYS A 128 1.34 4.06 -8.42
C LYS A 128 1.48 2.89 -9.38
N ILE A 129 2.04 1.77 -8.93
CA ILE A 129 2.36 0.62 -9.78
C ILE A 129 1.56 -0.58 -9.25
N ALA A 130 0.74 -1.18 -10.12
CA ALA A 130 -0.07 -2.33 -9.75
C ALA A 130 0.79 -3.57 -9.43
N ASN A 131 1.83 -3.80 -10.22
CA ASN A 131 2.84 -4.81 -9.95
C ASN A 131 4.22 -4.32 -10.39
N TYR A 132 5.12 -4.11 -9.43
CA TYR A 132 6.51 -3.72 -9.71
C TYR A 132 7.46 -4.92 -9.79
N ARG A 133 6.93 -6.15 -9.62
CA ARG A 133 7.68 -7.40 -9.61
C ARG A 133 7.34 -8.29 -10.81
#